data_AF-A0A4R1N321-F1
#
_entry.id   AF-A0A4R1N321-F1
#
_cell.length_a   1.000
_cell.length_b   1.000
_cell.length_c   1.000
_cell.angle_alpha   90.00
_cell.angle_beta   90.00
_cell.angle_gamma   90.00
#
_symmetry.space_group_name_H-M   'P 1'
#
loop_
_entity.id
_entity.type
_entity.pdbx_description
1 polymer ?
#
loop_
_entity_poly.entity_id
_entity_poly.type
_entity_poly.pdbx_seq_one_letter_code
_entity_poly.pdbx_strand_id
1 'polypeptide(L)'
;MIVCSCARISDKDIHSAIDWMRASDSAAIITPGKIYHALGKAPTCGGCMKLFVASMRSNPNLEVPAELRGLRGAPSRRSESDEGRSQGYRVSEQSTAG
;
A
#
# COMPACT_ATOMS: atom_id res chain seq x y z
N MET A 1 -13.53 12.16 -10.40
CA MET A 1 -14.14 12.22 -9.05
C MET A 1 -13.05 12.37 -7.97
N ILE A 2 -13.28 13.16 -6.91
CA ILE A 2 -12.39 13.17 -5.74
C ILE A 2 -12.52 11.85 -4.98
N VAL A 3 -11.39 11.17 -4.78
CA VAL A 3 -11.31 9.89 -4.06
C VAL A 3 -10.85 10.09 -2.63
N CYS A 4 -9.87 10.98 -2.40
CA CYS A 4 -9.38 11.33 -1.07
C CYS A 4 -9.49 12.83 -0.84
N SER A 5 -10.40 13.25 0.05
CA SER A 5 -10.62 14.67 0.34
C SER A 5 -9.47 15.30 1.10
N CYS A 6 -8.90 14.63 2.11
CA CYS A 6 -7.84 15.21 2.95
C CYS A 6 -6.54 15.46 2.17
N ALA A 7 -6.20 14.58 1.23
CA ALA A 7 -5.02 14.73 0.38
C ALA A 7 -5.32 15.37 -0.99
N ARG A 8 -6.59 15.73 -1.28
CA ARG A 8 -7.05 16.22 -2.59
C ARG A 8 -6.57 15.34 -3.74
N ILE A 9 -6.90 14.05 -3.70
CA ILE A 9 -6.58 13.07 -4.75
C ILE A 9 -7.84 12.70 -5.50
N SER A 10 -7.80 12.82 -6.81
CA SER A 10 -8.84 12.38 -7.74
C SER A 10 -8.57 10.97 -8.27
N ASP A 11 -9.61 10.37 -8.85
CA ASP A 11 -9.49 9.18 -9.70
C ASP A 11 -8.43 9.38 -10.78
N LYS A 12 -8.44 10.52 -11.49
CA LYS A 12 -7.46 10.83 -12.54
C LYS A 12 -6.03 10.78 -12.03
N ASP A 13 -5.76 11.34 -10.84
CA ASP A 13 -4.43 11.27 -10.21
C ASP A 13 -4.00 9.82 -9.96
N ILE A 14 -4.93 8.96 -9.51
CA ILE A 14 -4.67 7.53 -9.27
C ILE A 14 -4.37 6.82 -10.60
N HIS A 15 -5.18 7.04 -11.63
CA HIS A 15 -4.98 6.43 -12.94
C HIS A 15 -3.66 6.85 -13.57
N SER A 16 -3.35 8.16 -13.61
CA SER A 16 -2.10 8.67 -14.15
C SER A 16 -0.87 8.16 -13.38
N ALA A 17 -0.96 8.03 -12.06
CA ALA A 17 0.13 7.45 -11.27
C ALA A 17 0.37 5.96 -11.59
N ILE A 18 -0.69 5.18 -11.76
CA ILE A 18 -0.59 3.76 -12.17
C ILE A 18 0.07 3.66 -13.55
N ASP A 19 -0.40 4.44 -14.51
CA ASP A 19 0.10 4.39 -15.89
C ASP A 19 1.57 4.80 -15.96
N TRP A 20 1.97 5.84 -15.23
CA TRP A 20 3.37 6.26 -15.12
C TRP A 20 4.24 5.18 -14.46
N MET A 21 3.79 4.59 -13.35
CA MET A 21 4.53 3.51 -12.69
C MET A 21 4.74 2.32 -13.61
N ARG A 22 3.70 1.92 -14.36
CA ARG A 22 3.78 0.78 -15.28
C ARG A 22 4.67 1.07 -16.48
N ALA A 23 4.61 2.29 -17.02
CA ALA A 23 5.49 2.72 -18.10
C ALA A 23 6.96 2.79 -17.66
N SER A 24 7.21 3.14 -16.40
CA SER A 24 8.55 3.25 -15.83
C SER A 24 9.14 1.90 -15.42
N ASP A 25 8.30 0.99 -14.91
CA ASP A 25 8.66 -0.36 -14.51
C ASP A 25 7.48 -1.31 -14.78
N SER A 26 7.60 -2.11 -15.82
CA SER A 26 6.58 -3.08 -16.22
C SER A 26 6.33 -4.14 -15.15
N ALA A 27 7.31 -4.43 -14.28
CA ALA A 27 7.22 -5.41 -13.22
C ALA A 27 6.76 -4.81 -11.87
N ALA A 28 6.50 -3.50 -11.79
CA ALA A 28 6.16 -2.86 -10.52
C ALA A 28 4.91 -3.47 -9.87
N ILE A 29 5.04 -3.89 -8.60
CA ILE A 29 3.88 -4.09 -7.73
C ILE A 29 3.37 -2.73 -7.30
N ILE A 30 2.18 -2.37 -7.75
CA ILE A 30 1.55 -1.07 -7.47
C ILE A 30 0.62 -1.22 -6.27
N THR A 31 0.85 -0.40 -5.23
CA THR A 31 0.08 -0.39 -3.99
C THR A 31 -0.44 1.02 -3.71
N PRO A 32 -1.50 1.20 -2.88
CA PRO A 32 -1.94 2.53 -2.49
C PRO A 32 -0.81 3.39 -1.92
N GLY A 33 0.06 2.81 -1.09
CA GLY A 33 1.23 3.48 -0.53
C GLY A 33 2.19 4.02 -1.58
N LYS A 34 2.48 3.24 -2.63
CA LYS A 34 3.30 3.72 -3.76
C LYS A 34 2.64 4.86 -4.52
N ILE A 35 1.32 4.84 -4.68
CA ILE A 35 0.58 5.93 -5.35
C ILE A 35 0.66 7.20 -4.52
N TYR A 36 0.44 7.12 -3.21
CA TYR A 36 0.65 8.25 -2.30
C TYR A 36 2.06 8.83 -2.42
N HIS A 37 3.09 7.97 -2.41
CA HIS A 37 4.48 8.38 -2.55
C HIS A 37 4.77 9.06 -3.90
N ALA A 38 4.33 8.46 -5.01
CA ALA A 38 4.54 9.03 -6.35
C ALA A 38 3.82 10.37 -6.55
N LEU A 39 2.67 10.56 -5.91
CA LEU A 39 1.94 11.83 -5.92
C LEU A 39 2.50 12.86 -4.93
N GLY A 40 3.47 12.49 -4.08
CA GLY A 40 4.00 13.36 -3.03
C GLY A 40 2.96 13.74 -1.98
N LYS A 41 1.98 12.86 -1.71
CA LYS A 41 0.83 13.14 -0.85
C LYS A 41 0.71 12.12 0.28
N ALA A 42 0.32 12.58 1.47
CA ALA A 42 0.07 11.72 2.62
C ALA A 42 -1.39 11.84 3.09
N PRO A 43 -2.15 10.73 3.20
CA PRO A 43 -3.49 10.75 3.77
C PRO A 43 -3.42 10.88 5.30
N THR A 44 -4.38 11.59 5.90
CA THR A 44 -4.42 11.81 7.36
C THR A 44 -5.48 11.00 8.09
N CYS A 45 -6.56 10.57 7.40
CA CYS A 45 -7.70 9.90 8.03
C CYS A 45 -7.97 8.48 7.54
N GLY A 46 -7.37 8.06 6.41
CA GLY A 46 -7.57 6.73 5.82
C GLY A 46 -8.97 6.41 5.28
N GLY A 47 -9.98 7.27 5.49
CA GLY A 47 -11.38 6.98 5.14
C GLY A 47 -11.64 6.73 3.66
N CYS A 48 -10.75 7.18 2.77
CA CYS A 48 -10.85 6.93 1.33
C CYS A 48 -10.44 5.50 0.91
N MET A 49 -9.82 4.69 1.77
CA MET A 49 -9.06 3.50 1.34
C MET A 49 -9.88 2.50 0.51
N LYS A 50 -11.15 2.26 0.87
CA LYS A 50 -12.05 1.39 0.09
C LYS A 50 -12.27 1.93 -1.32
N LEU A 51 -12.59 3.21 -1.45
CA LEU A 51 -12.79 3.87 -2.74
C LEU A 51 -11.48 3.99 -3.52
N PHE A 52 -10.36 4.21 -2.84
CA PHE A 52 -9.04 4.28 -3.42
C PHE A 52 -8.66 2.98 -4.12
N VAL A 53 -8.79 1.84 -3.42
CA VAL A 53 -8.53 0.52 -4.00
C VAL A 53 -9.53 0.19 -5.10
N ALA A 54 -10.80 0.59 -4.97
CA ALA A 54 -11.80 0.41 -6.03
C ALA A 54 -11.42 1.18 -7.30
N SER A 55 -11.00 2.45 -7.17
CA SER A 55 -10.51 3.27 -8.28
C SER A 55 -9.26 2.67 -8.90
N MET A 56 -8.30 2.19 -8.09
CA MET A 56 -7.13 1.48 -8.61
C MET A 56 -7.54 0.28 -9.48
N ARG A 57 -8.44 -0.58 -8.98
CA ARG A 57 -8.89 -1.81 -9.68
C ARG A 57 -9.60 -1.54 -11.00
N SER A 58 -10.12 -0.34 -11.21
CA SER A 58 -10.73 0.06 -12.47
C SER A 58 -9.70 0.40 -13.56
N ASN A 59 -8.41 0.52 -13.21
CA ASN A 59 -7.34 0.69 -14.19
C ASN A 59 -6.83 -0.68 -14.68
N PRO A 60 -6.87 -0.97 -15.99
CA PRO A 60 -6.35 -2.23 -16.56
C PRO A 60 -4.84 -2.42 -16.32
N ASN A 61 -4.06 -1.35 -16.13
CA ASN A 61 -2.62 -1.43 -15.89
C ASN A 61 -2.24 -1.86 -14.46
N LEU A 62 -3.23 -2.09 -13.58
CA LEU A 62 -2.99 -2.55 -12.20
C LEU A 62 -2.69 -4.06 -12.12
N GLU A 63 -2.86 -4.82 -13.19
CA GLU A 63 -2.64 -6.27 -13.14
C GLU A 63 -1.27 -6.66 -12.60
N VAL A 64 -1.23 -7.77 -11.85
CA VAL A 64 0.02 -8.32 -11.33
C VAL A 64 0.72 -9.06 -12.48
N PRO A 65 1.97 -8.69 -12.83
CA PRO A 65 2.77 -9.37 -13.85
C PRO A 65 2.83 -10.88 -13.63
N ALA A 66 2.82 -11.65 -14.72
CA ALA A 66 2.70 -13.11 -14.66
C ALA A 66 3.81 -13.76 -13.83
N GLU A 67 5.00 -13.21 -13.92
CA GLU A 67 6.23 -13.65 -13.26
C GLU A 67 6.17 -13.47 -11.74
N LEU A 68 5.33 -12.55 -11.26
CA LEU A 68 5.18 -12.23 -9.84
C LEU A 68 3.96 -12.90 -9.20
N ARG A 69 3.11 -13.58 -9.98
CA ARG A 69 1.98 -14.34 -9.45
C ARG A 69 2.49 -15.64 -8.82
N GLY A 70 1.93 -16.03 -7.66
CA GLY A 70 2.22 -17.34 -7.05
C GLY A 70 3.55 -17.46 -6.29
N LEU A 71 4.27 -16.35 -6.01
CA LEU A 71 5.54 -16.34 -5.27
C LEU A 71 5.50 -16.95 -3.85
N ARG A 72 4.32 -17.31 -3.35
CA ARG A 72 4.12 -17.95 -2.04
C ARG A 72 4.58 -19.43 -2.01
N GLY A 73 4.97 -20.02 -3.14
CA GLY A 73 5.22 -21.46 -3.30
C GLY A 73 6.66 -21.96 -3.11
N ALA A 74 7.67 -21.08 -3.03
CA ALA A 74 9.01 -21.53 -2.67
C ALA A 74 9.14 -21.52 -1.14
N PRO A 75 9.25 -22.67 -0.45
CA PRO A 75 9.77 -22.64 0.90
C PRO A 75 11.18 -22.07 0.79
N SER A 76 11.37 -20.83 1.26
CA SER A 76 12.72 -20.45 1.65
C SER A 76 13.19 -21.55 2.59
N ARG A 77 14.37 -22.13 2.32
CA ARG A 77 15.09 -22.84 3.38
C ARG A 77 14.99 -21.91 4.59
N ARG A 78 14.27 -22.34 5.63
CA ARG A 78 14.26 -21.66 6.90
C ARG A 78 15.72 -21.67 7.36
N SER A 79 16.45 -20.61 7.04
CA SER A 79 17.66 -20.28 7.75
C SER A 79 17.18 -19.99 9.16
N GLU A 80 17.44 -20.93 10.06
CA GLU A 80 17.36 -20.72 11.50
C GLU A 80 18.35 -19.60 11.84
N SER A 81 17.93 -18.36 11.67
CA SER A 81 18.74 -17.19 11.99
C SER A 81 17.87 -16.30 12.85
N ASP A 82 18.16 -16.40 14.14
CA ASP A 82 17.59 -15.70 15.27
C ASP A 82 17.33 -14.22 15.00
N GLU A 83 16.06 -13.84 14.82
CA GLU A 83 15.64 -12.46 15.06
C GLU A 83 14.76 -12.43 16.31
N GLY A 84 15.42 -12.15 17.42
CA GLY A 84 14.79 -11.92 18.71
C GLY A 84 13.63 -10.93 18.58
N ARG A 85 12.42 -11.43 18.83
CA ARG A 85 11.25 -10.59 19.02
C ARG A 85 11.52 -9.66 20.20
N SER A 86 11.65 -8.36 19.96
CA SER A 86 11.76 -7.39 21.03
C SER A 86 10.51 -7.51 21.92
N GLN A 87 10.70 -7.96 23.15
CA GLN A 87 9.69 -7.91 24.20
C GLN A 87 9.37 -6.43 24.42
N GLY A 88 8.25 -5.97 23.87
CA GLY A 88 7.80 -4.61 24.11
C GLY A 88 7.44 -4.47 25.58
N TYR A 89 8.20 -3.68 26.33
CA TYR A 89 7.82 -3.21 27.66
C TYR A 89 6.75 -2.11 27.51
N ARG A 90 5.58 -2.47 26.98
CA ARG A 90 4.40 -1.60 27.15
C ARG A 90 3.91 -1.82 28.56
N VAL A 91 4.25 -0.91 29.46
CA VAL A 91 3.51 -0.74 30.70
C VAL A 91 2.10 -0.30 30.30
N SER A 92 1.12 -1.13 30.63
CA SER A 92 -0.28 -0.73 30.58
C SER A 92 -0.52 0.29 31.70
N GLU A 93 -0.28 1.57 31.44
CA GLU A 93 -0.83 2.61 32.30
C GLU A 93 -2.33 2.70 32.03
N GLN A 94 -3.11 2.04 32.87
CA GLN A 94 -4.52 2.37 33.03
C GLN A 94 -4.58 3.72 33.73
N SER A 95 -4.89 4.80 33.00
CA SER A 95 -5.27 6.06 33.61
C SER A 95 -6.52 5.85 34.45
N THR A 96 -6.39 5.88 35.78
CA THR A 96 -7.49 6.18 36.68
C THR A 96 -7.79 7.66 36.58
N ALA A 97 -8.86 8.00 35.86
CA ALA A 97 -9.47 9.32 35.89
C ALA A 97 -10.74 9.24 36.75
N GLY A 98 -10.75 9.98 37.86
CA GLY A 98 -11.95 10.41 38.60
C GLY A 98 -12.62 9.39 39.49
#